data_AF-A0A952D8Y4-F1
#
_entry.id   AF-A0A952D8Y4-F1
#
_cell.length_a   1.000
_cell.length_b   1.000
_cell.length_c   1.000
_cell.angle_alpha   90.00
_cell.angle_beta   90.00
_cell.angle_gamma   90.00
#
_symmetry.space_group_name_H-M   'P 1'
#
loop_
_entity.id
_entity.type
_entity.pdbx_description
1 polymer ?
#
loop_
_entity_poly.entity_id
_entity_poly.type
_entity_poly.pdbx_seq_one_letter_code
_entity_poly.pdbx_strand_id
1 'polypeptide(L)'
;MMMLRRLFFLLLASLPVATTARAQAARLDASADVGLRRAVERELVAARAVGLPEGLLIAKANEGIAKRATPKRITDAVAALGKRLQVARAQLAPNPSEDEIAAGADALYVGVPAPMLKKMRAAWPNRSLALPLGVLTELVAKGLPADRAAQVVTDLMARGATNVQLYALAQSVQGDVAAGWAPEAALDLRARGVMSLLPPVPAASAFANPNPRRP
;
A
#
# COMPACT_ATOMS: atom_id res chain seq x y z
N MET A 1 7.56 28.23 9.92
CA MET A 1 6.20 27.83 10.35
C MET A 1 6.20 26.32 10.58
N MET A 2 6.18 25.91 11.85
CA MET A 2 6.50 24.56 12.31
C MET A 2 5.40 23.52 12.00
N MET A 3 5.89 22.37 11.51
CA MET A 3 5.46 20.97 11.69
C MET A 3 4.04 20.67 12.21
N LEU A 4 3.27 19.89 11.43
CA LEU A 4 2.39 18.87 11.98
C LEU A 4 2.15 17.72 10.97
N ARG A 5 3.20 16.95 10.68
CA ARG A 5 3.09 15.66 9.99
C ARG A 5 2.78 14.61 11.06
N ARG A 6 1.52 14.21 11.15
CA ARG A 6 1.05 13.21 12.13
C ARG A 6 1.59 11.82 11.76
N LEU A 7 2.62 11.40 12.50
CA LEU A 7 2.92 9.99 12.76
C LEU A 7 1.68 9.37 13.41
N PHE A 8 1.12 8.32 12.83
CA PHE A 8 0.19 7.42 13.53
C PHE A 8 0.91 6.09 13.74
N PHE A 9 1.76 6.03 14.76
CA PHE A 9 2.09 4.77 15.42
C PHE A 9 1.08 4.59 16.54
N LEU A 10 0.10 3.70 16.35
CA LEU A 10 -0.75 3.25 17.44
C LEU A 10 -0.19 1.95 17.98
N LEU A 11 0.33 2.05 19.21
CA LEU A 11 0.51 0.99 20.17
C LEU A 11 -0.82 0.21 20.27
N LEU A 12 -0.85 -1.07 19.86
CA LEU A 12 -2.04 -1.92 19.96
C LEU A 12 -2.30 -2.27 21.44
N ALA A 13 -3.09 -1.44 22.12
CA ALA A 13 -3.98 -1.95 23.15
C ALA A 13 -5.12 -2.68 22.42
N SER A 14 -5.26 -3.99 22.68
CA SER A 14 -6.31 -4.84 22.12
C SER A 14 -7.69 -4.42 22.64
N LEU A 15 -8.31 -3.46 21.95
CA LEU A 15 -9.72 -3.13 22.05
C LEU A 15 -10.50 -3.87 20.95
N PRO A 16 -11.74 -4.33 21.22
CA PRO A 16 -12.51 -5.14 20.28
C PRO A 16 -12.81 -4.34 19.00
N VAL A 17 -12.28 -4.80 17.87
CA VAL A 17 -12.41 -4.16 16.54
C VAL A 17 -13.88 -3.95 16.12
N ALA A 18 -14.84 -4.68 16.69
CA ALA A 18 -16.26 -4.58 16.37
C ALA A 18 -16.93 -3.24 16.81
N THR A 19 -16.44 -2.58 17.88
CA THR A 19 -17.07 -1.33 18.37
C THR A 19 -16.76 -0.13 17.48
N THR A 20 -15.60 -0.12 16.80
CA THR A 20 -15.19 1.00 15.95
C THR A 20 -15.98 1.04 14.65
N ALA A 21 -16.19 -0.10 13.98
CA ALA A 21 -16.95 -0.18 12.74
C ALA A 21 -18.42 0.23 12.95
N ARG A 22 -19.07 -0.26 14.02
CA ARG A 22 -20.46 0.11 14.34
C ARG A 22 -20.61 1.59 14.70
N ALA A 23 -19.67 2.16 15.44
CA ALA A 23 -19.67 3.59 15.75
C ALA A 23 -19.44 4.46 14.49
N GLN A 24 -18.60 4.01 13.56
CA GLN A 24 -18.37 4.68 12.28
C GLN A 24 -19.61 4.65 11.38
N ALA A 25 -20.30 3.51 11.28
CA ALA A 25 -21.56 3.41 10.54
C ALA A 25 -22.64 4.32 11.15
N ALA A 26 -22.79 4.29 12.48
CA ALA A 26 -23.76 5.13 13.18
C ALA A 26 -23.54 6.64 12.95
N ARG A 27 -22.28 7.09 12.81
CA ARG A 27 -21.97 8.49 12.52
C ARG A 27 -22.39 8.91 11.10
N LEU A 28 -22.22 8.03 10.12
CA LEU A 28 -22.70 8.25 8.77
C LEU A 28 -24.24 8.25 8.73
N ASP A 29 -24.87 7.34 9.46
CA ASP A 29 -26.34 7.25 9.57
C ASP A 29 -26.94 8.49 10.24
N ALA A 30 -26.23 9.07 11.21
CA ALA A 30 -26.63 10.31 11.88
C ALA A 30 -26.48 11.57 10.99
N SER A 31 -25.96 11.44 9.76
CA SER A 31 -25.90 12.56 8.82
C SER A 31 -27.32 13.02 8.43
N ALA A 32 -27.59 14.32 8.57
CA ALA A 32 -28.85 14.94 8.16
C ALA A 32 -29.09 14.88 6.64
N ASP A 33 -28.04 14.69 5.85
CA ASP A 33 -28.14 14.63 4.39
C ASP A 33 -28.53 13.21 3.92
N VAL A 34 -29.79 13.05 3.50
CA VAL A 34 -30.34 11.80 2.95
C VAL A 34 -29.68 11.42 1.63
N GLY A 35 -29.31 12.40 0.80
CA GLY A 35 -28.68 12.18 -0.51
C GLY A 35 -27.29 11.58 -0.35
N LEU A 36 -26.50 12.12 0.58
CA LEU A 36 -25.20 11.58 0.97
C LEU A 36 -25.32 10.14 1.46
N ARG A 37 -26.22 9.87 2.41
CA ARG A 37 -26.41 8.51 2.96
C ARG A 37 -26.74 7.50 1.86
N ARG A 38 -27.70 7.83 0.99
CA ARG A 38 -28.08 6.97 -0.15
C ARG A 38 -26.94 6.76 -1.14
N ALA A 39 -26.11 7.77 -1.37
CA ALA A 39 -24.98 7.65 -2.28
C ALA A 39 -23.89 6.73 -1.72
N VAL A 40 -23.54 6.89 -0.44
CA VAL A 40 -22.55 6.01 0.20
C VAL A 40 -23.08 4.57 0.30
N GLU A 41 -24.37 4.38 0.62
CA GLU A 41 -24.98 3.03 0.66
C GLU A 41 -24.85 2.29 -0.68
N ARG A 42 -25.06 2.98 -1.80
CA ARG A 42 -24.88 2.36 -3.14
C ARG A 42 -23.44 1.90 -3.37
N GLU A 43 -22.45 2.69 -2.94
CA GLU A 43 -21.04 2.31 -3.02
C GLU A 43 -20.72 1.11 -2.11
N LEU A 44 -21.32 1.04 -0.91
CA LEU A 44 -21.15 -0.10 0.01
C LEU A 44 -21.74 -1.39 -0.58
N VAL A 45 -22.94 -1.33 -1.17
CA VAL A 45 -23.55 -2.48 -1.86
C VAL A 45 -22.67 -2.96 -3.01
N ALA A 46 -22.14 -2.04 -3.83
CA ALA A 46 -21.23 -2.37 -4.93
C ALA A 46 -19.91 -2.97 -4.42
N ALA A 47 -19.34 -2.42 -3.35
CA ALA A 47 -18.14 -2.91 -2.70
C ALA A 47 -18.33 -4.34 -2.15
N ARG A 48 -19.45 -4.61 -1.48
CA ARG A 48 -19.80 -5.92 -0.92
C ARG A 48 -19.91 -6.98 -2.01
N ALA A 49 -20.56 -6.65 -3.13
CA ALA A 49 -20.77 -7.56 -4.25
C ALA A 49 -19.45 -8.13 -4.83
N VAL A 50 -18.33 -7.43 -4.64
CA VAL A 50 -17.01 -7.85 -5.14
C VAL A 50 -15.98 -8.02 -4.02
N GLY A 51 -16.41 -8.03 -2.75
CA GLY A 51 -15.55 -8.29 -1.58
C GLY A 51 -14.49 -7.21 -1.32
N LEU A 52 -14.84 -5.92 -1.42
CA LEU A 52 -13.96 -4.81 -1.04
C LEU A 52 -14.13 -4.46 0.46
N PRO A 53 -13.09 -3.89 1.11
CA PRO A 53 -13.15 -3.49 2.51
C PRO A 53 -14.08 -2.28 2.73
N GLU A 54 -15.36 -2.53 3.00
CA GLU A 54 -16.41 -1.53 3.22
C GLU A 54 -16.05 -0.49 4.29
N GLY A 55 -15.34 -0.93 5.35
CA GLY A 55 -14.87 -0.06 6.42
C GLY A 55 -14.06 1.14 5.93
N LEU A 56 -13.31 1.00 4.83
CA LEU A 56 -12.53 2.11 4.26
C LEU A 56 -13.42 3.16 3.58
N LEU A 57 -14.53 2.75 2.97
CA LEU A 57 -15.51 3.67 2.36
C LEU A 57 -16.25 4.45 3.45
N ILE A 58 -16.66 3.76 4.51
CA ILE A 58 -17.31 4.39 5.68
C ILE A 58 -16.35 5.37 6.36
N ALA A 59 -15.10 4.96 6.58
CA ALA A 59 -14.07 5.84 7.14
C ALA A 59 -13.86 7.08 6.27
N LYS A 60 -13.86 6.93 4.94
CA LYS A 60 -13.71 8.06 4.01
C LYS A 60 -14.88 9.03 4.06
N ALA A 61 -16.11 8.52 4.16
CA ALA A 61 -17.29 9.36 4.32
C ALA A 61 -17.23 10.15 5.64
N ASN A 62 -16.90 9.47 6.74
CA ASN A 62 -16.75 10.09 8.06
C ASN A 62 -15.62 11.13 8.13
N GLU A 63 -14.50 10.89 7.43
CA GLU A 63 -13.43 11.89 7.28
C GLU A 63 -13.97 13.17 6.63
N GLY A 64 -14.78 13.03 5.58
CA GLY A 64 -15.43 14.15 4.90
C GLY A 64 -16.40 14.91 5.81
N ILE A 65 -17.24 14.19 6.55
CA ILE A 65 -18.17 14.76 7.54
C ILE A 65 -17.39 15.54 8.62
N ALA A 66 -16.34 14.94 9.17
CA ALA A 66 -15.50 15.57 10.20
C ALA A 66 -14.81 16.85 9.67
N LYS A 67 -14.43 16.87 8.39
CA LYS A 67 -13.86 18.03 7.70
C LYS A 67 -14.91 19.04 7.22
N ARG A 68 -16.20 18.80 7.50
CA ARG A 68 -17.33 19.63 7.01
C ARG A 68 -17.29 19.84 5.49
N ALA A 69 -16.86 18.81 4.75
CA ALA A 69 -16.86 18.85 3.30
C ALA A 69 -18.29 18.85 2.76
N THR A 70 -18.50 19.40 1.56
CA THR A 70 -19.82 19.36 0.92
C THR A 70 -20.22 17.92 0.59
N PRO A 71 -21.52 17.58 0.62
CA PRO A 71 -22.01 16.23 0.29
C PRO A 71 -21.47 15.70 -1.05
N LYS A 72 -21.40 16.57 -2.07
CA LYS A 72 -20.80 16.23 -3.36
C LYS A 72 -19.33 15.84 -3.24
N ARG A 73 -18.51 16.62 -2.51
CA ARG A 73 -17.09 16.29 -2.30
C ARG A 73 -16.89 14.98 -1.55
N ILE A 74 -17.78 14.67 -0.61
CA ILE A 74 -17.74 13.41 0.14
C ILE A 74 -18.06 12.23 -0.79
N THR A 75 -19.17 12.31 -1.53
CA THR A 75 -19.59 11.26 -2.46
C THR A 75 -18.57 11.02 -3.57
N ASP A 76 -18.03 12.08 -4.20
CA ASP A 76 -16.97 11.97 -5.19
C ASP A 76 -15.72 11.27 -4.61
N ALA A 77 -15.34 11.60 -3.38
CA ALA A 77 -14.16 11.01 -2.74
C ALA A 77 -14.35 9.53 -2.34
N VAL A 78 -15.56 9.15 -1.91
CA VAL A 78 -15.92 7.76 -1.60
C VAL A 78 -15.93 6.92 -2.87
N ALA A 79 -16.57 7.39 -3.94
CA ALA A 79 -16.59 6.69 -5.23
C ALA A 79 -15.17 6.55 -5.83
N ALA A 80 -14.35 7.59 -5.76
CA ALA A 80 -12.95 7.53 -6.19
C ALA A 80 -12.14 6.50 -5.39
N LEU A 81 -12.38 6.38 -4.08
CA LEU A 81 -11.77 5.34 -3.25
C LEU A 81 -12.25 3.95 -3.66
N GLY A 82 -13.56 3.75 -3.83
CA GLY A 82 -14.13 2.48 -4.30
C GLY A 82 -13.50 1.98 -5.59
N LYS A 83 -13.36 2.87 -6.59
CA LYS A 83 -12.69 2.55 -7.86
C LYS A 83 -11.23 2.12 -7.66
N ARG A 84 -10.47 2.78 -6.79
CA ARG A 84 -9.07 2.39 -6.51
C ARG A 84 -8.98 1.05 -5.81
N LEU A 85 -9.84 0.78 -4.82
CA LEU A 85 -9.91 -0.52 -4.13
C LEU A 85 -10.21 -1.65 -5.13
N GLN A 86 -11.14 -1.42 -6.05
CA GLN A 86 -11.46 -2.39 -7.11
C GLN A 86 -10.26 -2.67 -8.02
N VAL A 87 -9.55 -1.63 -8.48
CA VAL A 87 -8.35 -1.78 -9.31
C VAL A 87 -7.25 -2.51 -8.54
N ALA A 88 -7.00 -2.14 -7.28
CA ALA A 88 -6.00 -2.78 -6.44
C ALA A 88 -6.30 -4.28 -6.26
N ARG A 89 -7.54 -4.64 -5.91
CA ARG A 89 -7.98 -6.04 -5.79
C ARG A 89 -7.73 -6.82 -7.08
N ALA A 90 -8.09 -6.24 -8.22
CA ALA A 90 -7.92 -6.91 -9.52
C ALA A 90 -6.44 -7.15 -9.87
N GLN A 91 -5.55 -6.19 -9.57
CA GLN A 91 -4.12 -6.34 -9.86
C GLN A 91 -3.39 -7.26 -8.87
N LEU A 92 -3.90 -7.40 -7.65
CA LEU A 92 -3.31 -8.22 -6.58
C LEU A 92 -3.89 -9.64 -6.48
N ALA A 93 -4.78 -10.00 -7.41
CA ALA A 93 -5.37 -11.31 -7.58
C ALA A 93 -4.33 -12.47 -7.52
N PRO A 94 -4.73 -13.71 -7.14
CA PRO A 94 -6.11 -14.18 -6.99
C PRO A 94 -6.78 -13.84 -5.66
N ASN A 95 -6.04 -13.84 -4.55
CA ASN A 95 -6.62 -13.78 -3.20
C ASN A 95 -5.94 -12.72 -2.33
N PRO A 96 -6.04 -11.42 -2.66
CA PRO A 96 -5.47 -10.37 -1.83
C PRO A 96 -6.23 -10.22 -0.51
N SER A 97 -5.52 -9.94 0.58
CA SER A 97 -6.14 -9.59 1.86
C SER A 97 -6.71 -8.15 1.82
N GLU A 98 -7.58 -7.81 2.78
CA GLU A 98 -8.10 -6.44 2.91
C GLU A 98 -6.98 -5.40 3.06
N ASP A 99 -5.95 -5.70 3.86
CA ASP A 99 -4.78 -4.83 4.05
C ASP A 99 -3.98 -4.63 2.75
N GLU A 100 -3.89 -5.67 1.91
CA GLU A 100 -3.23 -5.57 0.60
C GLU A 100 -4.04 -4.73 -0.37
N ILE A 101 -5.37 -4.87 -0.37
CA ILE A 101 -6.28 -4.04 -1.17
C ILE A 101 -6.15 -2.58 -0.73
N ALA A 102 -6.12 -2.32 0.58
CA ALA A 102 -5.95 -0.98 1.15
C ALA A 102 -4.62 -0.35 0.72
N ALA A 103 -3.50 -1.04 0.98
CA ALA A 103 -2.17 -0.56 0.63
C ALA A 103 -2.00 -0.39 -0.89
N GLY A 104 -2.62 -1.25 -1.68
CA GLY A 104 -2.63 -1.12 -3.14
C GLY A 104 -3.41 0.10 -3.61
N ALA A 105 -4.56 0.42 -2.99
CA ALA A 105 -5.31 1.63 -3.30
C ALA A 105 -4.56 2.92 -2.93
N ASP A 106 -3.80 2.90 -1.84
CA ASP A 106 -2.92 4.01 -1.44
C ASP A 106 -1.75 4.19 -2.41
N ALA A 107 -1.15 3.09 -2.87
CA ALA A 107 -0.11 3.14 -3.91
C ALA A 107 -0.65 3.76 -5.21
N LEU A 108 -1.84 3.34 -5.66
CA LEU A 108 -2.51 3.94 -6.83
C LEU A 108 -2.79 5.43 -6.62
N TYR A 109 -3.17 5.84 -5.41
CA TYR A 109 -3.46 7.23 -5.10
C TYR A 109 -2.24 8.14 -5.23
N VAL A 110 -1.05 7.67 -4.82
CA VAL A 110 0.20 8.43 -4.96
C VAL A 110 0.83 8.33 -6.36
N GLY A 111 0.17 7.66 -7.31
CA GLY A 111 0.57 7.62 -8.71
C GLY A 111 1.36 6.38 -9.13
N VAL A 112 1.40 5.32 -8.31
CA VAL A 112 1.98 4.04 -8.73
C VAL A 112 1.11 3.44 -9.85
N PRO A 113 1.69 3.04 -11.00
CA PRO A 113 0.93 2.45 -12.10
C PRO A 113 0.28 1.12 -11.70
N ALA A 114 -0.98 0.92 -12.08
CA ALA A 114 -1.71 -0.31 -11.74
C ALA A 114 -1.00 -1.62 -12.15
N PRO A 115 -0.36 -1.74 -13.34
CA PRO A 115 0.38 -2.95 -13.70
C PRO A 115 1.56 -3.27 -12.77
N MET A 116 2.04 -2.29 -12.01
CA MET A 116 3.14 -2.50 -11.07
C MET A 116 2.73 -3.32 -9.85
N LEU A 117 1.50 -3.18 -9.36
CA LEU A 117 0.94 -4.03 -8.30
C LEU A 117 0.99 -5.52 -8.69
N LYS A 118 0.64 -5.82 -9.94
CA LYS A 118 0.70 -7.18 -10.49
C LYS A 118 2.15 -7.70 -10.57
N LYS A 119 3.10 -6.86 -10.97
CA LYS A 119 4.54 -7.20 -10.98
C LYS A 119 5.05 -7.51 -9.57
N MET A 120 4.69 -6.68 -8.59
CA MET A 120 5.05 -6.92 -7.18
C MET A 120 4.47 -8.23 -6.64
N ARG A 121 3.21 -8.56 -6.98
CA ARG A 121 2.61 -9.87 -6.65
C ARG A 121 3.36 -11.03 -7.27
N ALA A 122 3.76 -10.92 -8.54
CA ALA A 122 4.55 -11.96 -9.21
C ALA A 122 5.94 -12.14 -8.59
N ALA A 123 6.58 -11.07 -8.14
CA ALA A 123 7.90 -11.11 -7.49
C ALA A 123 7.87 -11.66 -6.05
N TRP A 124 6.69 -11.71 -5.42
CA TRP A 124 6.53 -12.07 -4.02
C TRP A 124 5.26 -12.90 -3.81
N PRO A 125 5.22 -14.11 -4.40
CA PRO A 125 4.08 -15.00 -4.29
C PRO A 125 3.91 -15.48 -2.84
N ASN A 126 2.66 -15.78 -2.45
CA ASN A 126 2.29 -16.40 -1.17
C ASN A 126 2.71 -15.63 0.09
N ARG A 127 3.07 -14.36 -0.03
CA ARG A 127 3.46 -13.50 1.07
C ARG A 127 2.68 -12.19 1.01
N SER A 128 2.44 -11.58 2.16
CA SER A 128 1.72 -10.30 2.23
C SER A 128 2.51 -9.18 1.55
N LEU A 129 1.80 -8.41 0.71
CA LEU A 129 2.27 -7.20 0.05
C LEU A 129 1.88 -5.91 0.76
N ALA A 130 1.08 -5.97 1.84
CA ALA A 130 0.58 -4.77 2.51
C ALA A 130 1.74 -3.85 2.94
N LEU A 131 2.78 -4.41 3.57
CA LEU A 131 3.95 -3.65 4.01
C LEU A 131 4.83 -3.18 2.83
N PRO A 132 5.23 -4.01 1.86
CA PRO A 132 5.96 -3.54 0.68
C PRO A 132 5.23 -2.42 -0.10
N LEU A 133 3.90 -2.50 -0.23
CA LEU A 133 3.10 -1.46 -0.87
C LEU A 133 3.03 -0.18 -0.03
N GLY A 134 2.95 -0.31 1.29
CA GLY A 134 3.07 0.83 2.21
C GLY A 134 4.42 1.54 2.08
N VAL A 135 5.52 0.78 2.02
CA VAL A 135 6.88 1.30 1.79
C VAL A 135 6.96 2.03 0.45
N LEU A 136 6.47 1.42 -0.63
CA LEU A 136 6.43 2.06 -1.95
C LEU A 136 5.65 3.38 -1.91
N THR A 137 4.47 3.36 -1.29
CA THR A 137 3.61 4.55 -1.15
C THR A 137 4.34 5.67 -0.40
N GLU A 138 5.03 5.34 0.69
CA GLU A 138 5.79 6.31 1.45
C GLU A 138 6.94 6.91 0.63
N LEU A 139 7.72 6.10 -0.08
CA LEU A 139 8.81 6.59 -0.93
C LEU A 139 8.28 7.58 -1.99
N VAL A 140 7.19 7.24 -2.68
CA VAL A 140 6.59 8.13 -3.68
C VAL A 140 6.05 9.42 -3.05
N ALA A 141 5.42 9.32 -1.88
CA ALA A 141 4.96 10.50 -1.12
C ALA A 141 6.10 11.41 -0.61
N LYS A 142 7.35 10.93 -0.64
CA LYS A 142 8.56 11.72 -0.33
C LYS A 142 9.20 12.36 -1.57
N GLY A 143 8.55 12.23 -2.74
CA GLY A 143 8.98 12.87 -3.97
C GLY A 143 9.78 11.97 -4.90
N LEU A 144 9.91 10.67 -4.59
CA LEU A 144 10.55 9.75 -5.52
C LEU A 144 9.63 9.45 -6.71
N PRO A 145 10.18 9.36 -7.94
CA PRO A 145 9.45 8.88 -9.10
C PRO A 145 8.88 7.47 -8.85
N ALA A 146 7.58 7.29 -9.12
CA ALA A 146 6.87 6.05 -8.82
C ALA A 146 7.50 4.82 -9.47
N ASP A 147 7.92 4.92 -10.74
CA ASP A 147 8.56 3.82 -11.46
C ASP A 147 9.88 3.42 -10.83
N ARG A 148 10.69 4.39 -10.39
CA ARG A 148 11.99 4.13 -9.76
C ARG A 148 11.83 3.47 -8.41
N ALA A 149 10.97 4.03 -7.55
CA ALA A 149 10.70 3.46 -6.23
C ALA A 149 10.14 2.03 -6.35
N ALA A 150 9.21 1.80 -7.28
CA ALA A 150 8.62 0.49 -7.49
C ALA A 150 9.62 -0.54 -8.01
N GLN A 151 10.51 -0.14 -8.93
CA GLN A 151 11.58 -1.00 -9.41
C GLN A 151 12.48 -1.46 -8.25
N VAL A 152 12.98 -0.52 -7.45
CA VAL A 152 13.88 -0.84 -6.32
C VAL A 152 13.21 -1.75 -5.29
N VAL A 153 11.97 -1.46 -4.89
CA VAL A 153 11.23 -2.30 -3.94
C VAL A 153 11.00 -3.70 -4.53
N THR A 154 10.63 -3.80 -5.81
CA THR A 154 10.42 -5.09 -6.48
C THR A 154 11.71 -5.90 -6.62
N ASP A 155 12.84 -5.26 -6.92
CA ASP A 155 14.14 -5.92 -7.04
C ASP A 155 14.61 -6.48 -5.69
N LEU A 156 14.46 -5.69 -4.61
CA LEU A 156 14.73 -6.15 -3.25
C LEU A 156 13.80 -7.31 -2.86
N MET A 157 12.53 -7.23 -3.26
CA MET A 157 11.58 -8.31 -3.03
C MET A 157 12.02 -9.61 -3.72
N ALA A 158 12.35 -9.54 -5.00
CA ALA A 158 12.81 -10.68 -5.79
C ALA A 158 14.12 -11.29 -5.25
N ARG A 159 14.94 -10.48 -4.59
CA ARG A 159 16.19 -10.88 -3.92
C ARG A 159 15.98 -11.43 -2.50
N GLY A 160 14.73 -11.55 -2.05
CA GLY A 160 14.40 -12.14 -0.77
C GLY A 160 14.61 -11.20 0.42
N ALA A 161 14.53 -9.88 0.22
CA ALA A 161 14.47 -8.95 1.33
C ALA A 161 13.37 -9.35 2.33
N THR A 162 13.53 -8.98 3.58
CA THR A 162 12.50 -9.14 4.62
C THR A 162 11.67 -7.87 4.74
N ASN A 163 10.48 -7.97 5.34
CA ASN A 163 9.68 -6.80 5.67
C ASN A 163 10.45 -5.82 6.58
N VAL A 164 11.27 -6.33 7.50
CA VAL A 164 12.13 -5.52 8.37
C VAL A 164 13.15 -4.72 7.55
N GLN A 165 13.80 -5.34 6.56
CA GLN A 165 14.75 -4.67 5.68
C GLN A 165 14.08 -3.62 4.78
N LEU A 166 12.89 -3.91 4.23
CA LEU A 166 12.13 -2.96 3.43
C LEU A 166 11.66 -1.76 4.25
N TYR A 167 11.20 -2.00 5.48
CA TYR A 167 10.82 -0.92 6.39
C TYR A 167 12.03 -0.08 6.81
N ALA A 168 13.15 -0.72 7.17
CA ALA A 168 14.39 -0.03 7.53
C ALA A 168 14.96 0.80 6.37
N LEU A 169 14.82 0.33 5.12
CA LEU A 169 15.13 1.11 3.92
C LEU A 169 14.32 2.42 3.89
N ALA A 170 12.99 2.32 4.01
CA ALA A 170 12.11 3.49 3.97
C ALA A 170 12.47 4.51 5.05
N GLN A 171 12.71 4.05 6.29
CA GLN A 171 13.11 4.90 7.40
C GLN A 171 14.47 5.56 7.17
N SER A 172 15.43 4.84 6.61
CA SER A 172 16.76 5.38 6.31
C SER A 172 16.70 6.45 5.22
N VAL A 173 15.96 6.18 4.14
CA VAL A 173 15.74 7.16 3.06
C VAL A 173 15.03 8.39 3.60
N GLN A 174 14.02 8.21 4.44
CA GLN A 174 13.34 9.32 5.10
C GLN A 174 14.29 10.16 5.96
N GLY A 175 15.19 9.52 6.71
CA GLY A 175 16.21 10.20 7.51
C GLY A 175 17.17 11.03 6.67
N ASP A 176 17.67 10.46 5.57
CA ASP A 176 18.58 11.16 4.65
C ASP A 176 17.90 12.35 3.98
N VAL A 177 16.66 12.18 3.51
CA VAL A 177 15.87 13.27 2.91
C VAL A 177 15.60 14.36 3.94
N ALA A 178 15.31 14.01 5.19
CA ALA A 178 15.15 14.99 6.26
C ALA A 178 16.45 15.73 6.59
N ALA A 179 17.60 15.10 6.36
CA ALA A 179 18.93 15.71 6.45
C ALA A 179 19.33 16.51 5.20
N GLY A 180 18.43 16.65 4.21
CA GLY A 180 18.63 17.46 3.02
C GLY A 180 19.21 16.72 1.81
N TRP A 181 19.33 15.39 1.86
CA TRP A 181 19.78 14.60 0.72
C TRP A 181 18.70 14.54 -0.36
N ALA A 182 19.12 14.45 -1.63
CA ALA A 182 18.20 14.19 -2.73
C ALA A 182 17.54 12.81 -2.55
N PRO A 183 16.20 12.68 -2.69
CA PRO A 183 15.48 11.43 -2.44
C PRO A 183 15.99 10.21 -3.21
N GLU A 184 16.33 10.39 -4.48
CA GLU A 184 16.84 9.32 -5.34
C GLU A 184 18.24 8.89 -4.92
N ALA A 185 19.12 9.84 -4.59
CA ALA A 185 20.47 9.53 -4.11
C ALA A 185 20.45 8.76 -2.78
N ALA A 186 19.55 9.16 -1.87
CA ALA A 186 19.30 8.45 -0.63
C ALA A 186 18.80 7.02 -0.90
N LEU A 187 17.79 6.84 -1.76
CA LEU A 187 17.28 5.52 -2.12
C LEU A 187 18.38 4.64 -2.73
N ASP A 188 19.14 5.14 -3.68
CA ASP A 188 20.19 4.36 -4.34
C ASP A 188 21.29 3.92 -3.37
N LEU A 189 21.73 4.82 -2.49
CA LEU A 189 22.70 4.48 -1.44
C LEU A 189 22.15 3.40 -0.51
N ARG A 190 20.95 3.59 0.03
CA ARG A 190 20.37 2.68 1.02
C ARG A 190 19.97 1.35 0.41
N ALA A 191 19.43 1.33 -0.80
CA ALA A 191 19.07 0.12 -1.51
C ALA A 191 20.30 -0.74 -1.84
N ARG A 192 21.43 -0.13 -2.24
CA ARG A 192 22.70 -0.85 -2.42
C ARG A 192 23.18 -1.50 -1.12
N GLY A 193 23.08 -0.77 0.00
CA GLY A 193 23.38 -1.31 1.32
C GLY A 193 22.54 -2.54 1.65
N VAL A 194 21.22 -2.45 1.50
CA VAL A 194 20.33 -3.61 1.72
C VAL A 194 20.70 -4.76 0.78
N MET A 195 20.88 -4.49 -0.51
CA MET A 195 21.21 -5.51 -1.52
C MET A 195 22.50 -6.28 -1.20
N SER A 196 23.52 -5.60 -0.65
CA SER A 196 24.78 -6.24 -0.25
C SER A 196 24.65 -7.22 0.92
N LEU A 197 23.56 -7.12 1.70
CA LEU A 197 23.26 -7.99 2.83
C LEU A 197 22.33 -9.15 2.44
N LEU A 198 21.79 -9.16 1.22
CA LEU A 198 20.92 -10.22 0.73
C LEU A 198 21.74 -11.37 0.15
N PRO A 199 21.27 -12.62 0.30
CA PRO A 199 21.94 -13.76 -0.31
C PRO A 199 22.01 -13.61 -1.84
N PRO A 200 23.07 -14.13 -2.47
CA PRO A 200 23.14 -14.19 -3.93
C PRO A 200 21.94 -14.96 -4.49
N VAL A 201 21.47 -14.58 -5.68
CA VAL A 201 20.41 -15.34 -6.37
C VAL A 201 20.91 -16.77 -6.52
N PRO A 202 20.16 -17.80 -6.07
CA PRO A 202 20.56 -19.17 -6.29
C PRO A 202 20.73 -19.37 -7.79
N ALA A 203 21.97 -19.65 -8.21
CA ALA A 203 22.25 -20.03 -9.59
C ALA A 203 21.36 -21.24 -9.89
N ALA A 204 20.48 -21.10 -10.88
CA ALA A 204 19.71 -22.23 -11.38
C ALA A 204 20.72 -23.33 -11.74
N SER A 205 20.71 -24.39 -10.94
CA SER A 205 21.43 -25.65 -11.08
C SER A 205 22.50 -25.67 -12.18
N ALA A 206 23.75 -25.39 -11.80
CA ALA A 206 24.95 -25.75 -12.58
C ALA A 206 25.16 -27.29 -12.67
N PHE A 207 24.06 -28.05 -12.66
CA PHE A 207 24.03 -29.50 -12.86
C PHE A 207 23.64 -29.81 -14.30
N ALA A 208 24.51 -29.40 -15.21
CA ALA A 208 24.61 -30.00 -16.53
C ALA A 208 26.09 -30.21 -16.83
N ASN A 209 26.74 -31.07 -16.04
CA ASN A 209 28.00 -31.68 -16.43
C ASN A 209 27.64 -32.97 -17.20
N PRO A 210 27.67 -32.99 -18.54
CA PRO A 210 27.78 -34.24 -19.26
C PRO A 210 29.20 -34.76 -19.04
N ASN A 211 29.34 -35.76 -18.18
CA ASN A 211 30.60 -36.47 -17.98
C ASN A 211 31.09 -37.03 -19.33
N PRO A 212 32.23 -36.60 -19.89
CA PRO A 212 32.77 -37.22 -21.09
C PRO A 212 33.45 -38.51 -20.67
N ARG A 213 32.80 -39.64 -20.97
CA ARG A 213 33.46 -40.94 -20.91
C ARG A 213 34.70 -40.90 -21.82
N ARG A 214 35.87 -41.17 -21.25
CA ARG A 214 37.11 -41.56 -21.93
C ARG A 214 37.58 -42.89 -21.33
N PRO A 215 38.47 -43.65 -21.99
CA PRO A 215 38.61 -43.90 -23.42
C PRO A 215 38.02 -45.25 -23.85
#